data_AF-A0A2E6ZBJ3-F1
#
_entry.id   AF-A0A2E6ZBJ3-F1
#
_cell.length_a   1.000
_cell.length_b   1.000
_cell.length_c   1.000
_cell.angle_alpha   90.00
_cell.angle_beta   90.00
_cell.angle_gamma   90.00
#
_symmetry.space_group_name_H-M   'P 1'
#
loop_
_entity.id
_entity.type
_entity.pdbx_description
1 polymer ?
#
loop_
_entity_poly.entity_id
_entity_poly.type
_entity_poly.pdbx_seq_one_letter_code
_entity_poly.pdbx_strand_id
1 'polypeptide(L)'
;MKQRINLYQLALQPQRQTMALPSLFALLALVLVISLLGWGGLQWQQEKQLHLNAQAEQQLTRQQQQLELLQQALLQRQPSSALITERDVLKRRVEQQIALQHYLSAQQITADYAYSTVLQQLLATDINSVWLTHFKLRPGSSELKGLTIAPAEVPGWLESLRHFDYFQGQRFNELRLSQLPEQQAVQFHLIAEQGD
;
A
#
# COMPACT_ATOMS: atom_id res chain seq x y z
N MET A 1 -119.49 14.22 69.68
CA MET A 1 -118.05 14.58 69.75
C MET A 1 -117.34 13.89 68.59
N LYS A 2 -116.62 14.61 67.73
CA LYS A 2 -115.94 14.03 66.56
C LYS A 2 -114.46 13.80 66.88
N GLN A 3 -114.04 12.54 66.86
CA GLN A 3 -112.67 12.12 67.12
C GLN A 3 -111.87 12.17 65.81
N ARG A 4 -110.83 12.99 65.75
CA ARG A 4 -109.92 13.08 64.60
C ARG A 4 -108.75 12.14 64.84
N ILE A 5 -108.71 11.05 64.11
CA ILE A 5 -107.58 10.11 64.10
C ILE A 5 -106.60 10.62 63.04
N ASN A 6 -105.36 10.89 63.45
CA ASN A 6 -104.29 11.26 62.52
C ASN A 6 -103.80 9.97 61.83
N LEU A 7 -104.22 9.78 60.58
CA LEU A 7 -103.85 8.63 59.74
C LEU A 7 -102.52 8.84 59.01
N TYR A 8 -101.86 9.98 59.19
CA TYR A 8 -100.60 10.28 58.52
C TYR A 8 -99.43 9.72 59.35
N GLN A 9 -99.09 8.45 59.09
CA GLN A 9 -97.96 7.77 59.71
C GLN A 9 -96.67 8.08 58.92
N LEU A 10 -95.53 8.27 59.59
CA LEU A 10 -94.22 8.46 58.94
C LEU A 10 -93.87 7.34 57.95
N ALA A 11 -94.40 6.12 58.18
CA ALA A 11 -94.24 4.98 57.29
C ALA A 11 -94.91 5.14 55.91
N LEU A 12 -95.83 6.09 55.74
CA LEU A 12 -96.48 6.40 54.47
C LEU A 12 -95.78 7.51 53.67
N GLN A 13 -94.58 7.96 54.08
CA GLN A 13 -93.80 8.87 53.25
C GLN A 13 -93.30 8.14 51.99
N PRO A 14 -93.57 8.66 50.78
CA PRO A 14 -93.12 8.03 49.55
C PRO A 14 -91.59 8.06 49.51
N GLN A 15 -90.97 6.89 49.65
CA GLN A 15 -89.53 6.74 49.50
C GLN A 15 -89.16 7.03 48.05
N ARG A 16 -88.59 8.21 47.80
CA ARG A 16 -88.03 8.54 46.50
C ARG A 16 -86.79 7.68 46.30
N GLN A 17 -86.93 6.63 45.49
CA GLN A 17 -85.81 5.81 45.04
C GLN A 17 -84.86 6.73 44.25
N THR A 18 -83.73 7.07 44.87
CA THR A 18 -82.70 7.95 44.28
C THR A 18 -81.93 7.26 43.15
N MET A 19 -82.04 5.94 43.04
CA MET A 19 -81.57 5.14 41.91
C MET A 19 -82.72 4.35 41.31
N ALA A 20 -83.45 4.96 40.38
CA ALA A 20 -84.42 4.27 39.57
C ALA A 20 -83.68 3.28 38.62
N LEU A 21 -84.21 2.06 38.44
CA LEU A 21 -83.76 1.06 37.45
C LEU A 21 -83.23 1.64 36.12
N PRO A 22 -83.87 2.65 35.47
CA PRO A 22 -83.35 3.26 34.24
C PRO A 22 -81.95 3.86 34.34
N SER A 23 -81.56 4.39 35.51
CA SER A 23 -80.22 4.96 35.71
C SER A 23 -79.11 3.90 35.69
N LEU A 24 -79.40 2.68 36.18
CA LEU A 24 -78.45 1.58 36.16
C LEU A 24 -78.26 1.05 34.74
N PHE A 25 -79.35 0.89 33.97
CA PHE A 25 -79.27 0.50 32.56
C PHE A 25 -78.53 1.55 31.72
N ALA A 26 -78.75 2.85 31.98
CA ALA A 26 -78.02 3.92 31.30
C ALA A 26 -76.51 3.86 31.58
N LEU A 27 -76.11 3.61 32.83
CA LEU A 27 -74.70 3.48 33.20
C LEU A 27 -74.07 2.22 32.58
N LEU A 28 -74.80 1.10 32.57
CA LEU A 28 -74.33 -0.16 31.98
C LEU A 28 -74.20 -0.03 30.45
N ALA A 29 -75.15 0.63 29.78
CA ALA A 29 -75.07 0.95 28.36
C ALA A 29 -73.88 1.88 28.06
N LEU A 30 -73.64 2.89 28.90
CA LEU A 30 -72.49 3.79 28.74
C LEU A 30 -71.15 3.03 28.84
N VAL A 31 -71.00 2.16 29.84
CA VAL A 31 -69.79 1.32 30.00
C VAL A 31 -69.60 0.40 28.80
N LEU A 32 -70.68 -0.21 28.30
CA LEU A 32 -70.64 -1.09 27.13
C LEU A 32 -70.20 -0.33 25.88
N VAL A 33 -70.74 0.87 25.65
CA VAL A 33 -70.34 1.75 24.54
C VAL A 33 -68.87 2.14 24.65
N ILE A 34 -68.39 2.55 25.82
CA ILE A 34 -66.98 2.90 26.03
C ILE A 34 -66.08 1.68 25.79
N SER A 35 -66.48 0.49 26.25
CA SER A 35 -65.73 -0.75 26.03
C SER A 35 -65.65 -1.12 24.55
N LEU A 36 -66.75 -0.98 23.81
CA LEU A 36 -66.78 -1.23 22.37
C LEU A 36 -65.93 -0.22 21.58
N LEU A 37 -65.95 1.06 21.96
CA LEU A 37 -65.09 2.08 21.37
C LEU A 37 -63.61 1.82 21.67
N GLY A 38 -63.28 1.42 22.90
CA GLY A 38 -61.93 1.03 23.29
C GLY A 38 -61.44 -0.20 22.51
N TRP A 39 -62.27 -1.23 22.40
CA TRP A 39 -61.97 -2.43 21.62
C TRP A 39 -61.77 -2.10 20.14
N GLY A 40 -62.65 -1.31 19.54
CA GLY A 40 -62.54 -0.89 18.14
C GLY A 40 -61.26 -0.09 17.88
N GLY A 41 -60.89 0.81 18.79
CA GLY A 41 -59.64 1.56 18.73
C GLY A 41 -58.40 0.66 18.79
N LEU A 42 -58.40 -0.33 19.70
CA LEU A 42 -57.30 -1.29 19.82
C LEU A 42 -57.17 -2.18 18.58
N GLN A 43 -58.29 -2.67 18.03
CA GLN A 43 -58.29 -3.47 16.80
C GLN A 43 -57.73 -2.66 15.62
N TRP A 44 -58.19 -1.42 15.44
CA TRP A 44 -57.69 -0.55 14.38
C TRP A 44 -56.18 -0.28 14.52
N GLN A 45 -55.71 -0.05 15.75
CA GLN A 45 -54.27 0.13 16.01
C GLN A 45 -53.49 -1.16 15.69
N GLN A 46 -54.02 -2.32 16.08
CA GLN A 46 -53.38 -3.61 15.85
C GLN A 46 -53.26 -3.93 14.35
N GLU A 47 -54.31 -3.71 13.57
CA GLU A 47 -54.29 -3.87 12.11
C GLU A 47 -53.26 -2.94 11.46
N LYS A 48 -53.22 -1.67 11.88
CA LYS A 48 -52.24 -0.71 11.36
C LYS A 48 -50.80 -1.16 11.64
N GLN A 49 -50.53 -1.67 12.84
CA GLN A 49 -49.20 -2.17 13.21
C GLN A 49 -48.84 -3.44 12.43
N LEU A 50 -49.79 -4.35 12.23
CA LEU A 50 -49.59 -5.54 11.40
C LEU A 50 -49.25 -5.17 9.96
N HIS A 51 -49.95 -4.20 9.37
CA HIS A 51 -49.65 -3.70 8.03
C HIS A 51 -48.27 -3.06 7.93
N LEU A 52 -47.88 -2.23 8.91
CA LEU A 52 -46.55 -1.62 8.94
C LEU A 52 -45.45 -2.67 9.09
N ASN A 53 -45.65 -3.67 9.94
CA ASN A 53 -44.69 -4.74 10.13
C ASN A 53 -44.55 -5.60 8.86
N ALA A 54 -45.67 -5.97 8.23
CA ALA A 54 -45.66 -6.70 6.96
C ALA A 54 -44.95 -5.92 5.84
N GLN A 55 -45.12 -4.60 5.78
CA GLN A 55 -44.39 -3.75 4.82
C GLN A 55 -42.89 -3.71 5.13
N ALA A 56 -42.52 -3.59 6.40
CA ALA A 56 -41.12 -3.60 6.84
C ALA A 56 -40.44 -4.95 6.54
N GLU A 57 -41.11 -6.07 6.82
CA GLU A 57 -40.66 -7.41 6.47
C GLU A 57 -40.48 -7.56 4.95
N GLN A 58 -41.47 -7.13 4.16
CA GLN A 58 -41.37 -7.20 2.71
C GLN A 58 -40.20 -6.35 2.16
N GLN A 59 -39.96 -5.17 2.74
CA GLN A 59 -38.83 -4.32 2.37
C GLN A 59 -37.50 -4.95 2.76
N LEU A 60 -37.42 -5.58 3.95
CA LEU A 60 -36.25 -6.30 4.40
C LEU A 60 -35.93 -7.48 3.47
N THR A 61 -36.92 -8.30 3.11
CA THR A 61 -36.73 -9.41 2.17
C THR A 61 -36.23 -8.94 0.82
N ARG A 62 -36.78 -7.84 0.27
CA ARG A 62 -36.31 -7.27 -1.00
C ARG A 62 -34.85 -6.82 -0.92
N GLN A 63 -34.46 -6.17 0.18
CA GLN A 63 -33.06 -5.73 0.37
C GLN A 63 -32.11 -6.93 0.50
N GLN A 64 -32.52 -7.97 1.23
CA GLN A 64 -31.74 -9.20 1.35
C GLN A 64 -31.54 -9.86 -0.02
N GLN A 65 -32.59 -9.98 -0.83
CA GLN A 65 -32.50 -10.51 -2.19
C GLN A 65 -31.58 -9.68 -3.09
N GLN A 66 -31.66 -8.34 -3.00
CA GLN A 66 -30.76 -7.45 -3.74
C GLN A 66 -29.30 -7.64 -3.32
N LEU A 67 -29.06 -7.80 -2.01
CA LEU A 67 -27.73 -8.03 -1.45
C LEU A 67 -27.18 -9.37 -1.93
N GLU A 68 -27.96 -10.44 -1.90
CA GLU A 68 -27.57 -11.75 -2.43
C GLU A 68 -27.23 -11.70 -3.91
N LEU A 69 -28.06 -11.04 -4.73
CA LEU A 69 -27.79 -10.86 -6.16
C LEU A 69 -26.49 -10.07 -6.40
N LEU A 70 -26.27 -9.00 -5.64
CA LEU A 70 -25.06 -8.19 -5.78
C LEU A 70 -23.81 -8.96 -5.31
N GLN A 71 -23.94 -9.76 -4.25
CA GLN A 71 -22.86 -10.62 -3.76
C GLN A 71 -22.53 -11.72 -4.76
N GLN A 72 -23.53 -12.34 -5.38
CA GLN A 72 -23.32 -13.30 -6.46
C GLN A 72 -22.66 -12.64 -7.67
N ALA A 73 -23.11 -11.44 -8.07
CA ALA A 73 -22.50 -10.68 -9.15
C ALA A 73 -21.03 -10.33 -8.86
N LEU A 74 -20.69 -10.02 -7.61
CA LEU A 74 -19.32 -9.78 -7.17
C LEU A 74 -18.47 -11.06 -7.22
N LEU A 75 -18.99 -12.20 -6.74
CA LEU A 75 -18.27 -13.48 -6.79
C LEU A 75 -18.06 -13.98 -8.22
N GLN A 76 -19.02 -13.72 -9.11
CA GLN A 76 -18.93 -14.06 -10.53
C GLN A 76 -18.08 -13.07 -11.34
N ARG A 77 -17.74 -11.90 -10.76
CA ARG A 77 -16.90 -10.90 -11.41
C ARG A 77 -15.47 -11.41 -11.53
N GLN A 78 -15.20 -12.13 -12.61
CA GLN A 78 -13.86 -12.49 -13.01
C GLN A 78 -13.25 -11.32 -13.82
N PRO A 79 -11.97 -10.98 -13.61
CA PRO A 79 -11.29 -10.03 -14.48
C PRO A 79 -11.31 -10.61 -15.90
N SER A 80 -11.64 -9.80 -16.89
CA SER A 80 -11.69 -10.26 -18.28
C SER A 80 -10.33 -10.84 -18.67
N SER A 81 -10.34 -12.07 -19.16
CA SER A 81 -9.12 -12.78 -19.59
C SER A 81 -8.31 -11.99 -20.63
N ALA A 82 -8.99 -11.22 -21.49
CA ALA A 82 -8.37 -10.32 -22.46
C ALA A 82 -7.49 -9.26 -21.79
N LEU A 83 -8.01 -8.55 -20.76
CA LEU A 83 -7.23 -7.53 -20.04
C LEU A 83 -6.08 -8.13 -19.23
N ILE A 84 -6.25 -9.33 -18.66
CA ILE A 84 -5.15 -10.03 -17.99
C ILE A 84 -4.03 -10.34 -19.00
N THR A 85 -4.40 -10.87 -20.17
CA THR A 85 -3.46 -11.22 -21.23
C THR A 85 -2.73 -9.98 -21.75
N GLU A 86 -3.46 -8.88 -21.99
CA GLU A 86 -2.90 -7.61 -22.43
C GLU A 86 -1.90 -7.06 -21.41
N ARG A 87 -2.27 -7.05 -20.12
CA ARG A 87 -1.37 -6.66 -19.04
C ARG A 87 -0.08 -7.48 -19.06
N ASP A 88 -0.16 -8.79 -19.21
CA ASP A 88 1.01 -9.67 -19.17
C ASP A 88 1.91 -9.50 -20.40
N VAL A 89 1.33 -9.24 -21.57
CA VAL A 89 2.08 -8.87 -22.77
C VAL A 89 2.81 -7.53 -22.56
N LEU A 90 2.10 -6.52 -22.03
CA LEU A 90 2.67 -5.20 -21.81
C LEU A 90 3.79 -5.23 -20.77
N LYS A 91 3.58 -5.97 -19.67
CA LYS A 91 4.58 -6.19 -18.62
C LYS A 91 5.86 -6.82 -19.19
N ARG A 92 5.73 -7.90 -19.98
CA ARG A 92 6.89 -8.53 -20.62
C ARG A 92 7.63 -7.59 -21.56
N ARG A 93 6.91 -6.76 -22.31
CA ARG A 93 7.53 -5.75 -23.20
C ARG A 93 8.37 -4.75 -22.41
N VAL A 94 7.83 -4.25 -21.30
CA VAL A 94 8.55 -3.32 -20.42
C VAL A 94 9.80 -3.97 -19.82
N GLU A 95 9.68 -5.19 -19.30
CA GLU A 95 10.82 -5.93 -18.74
C GLU A 95 11.93 -6.15 -19.79
N GLN A 96 11.56 -6.51 -21.02
CA GLN A 96 12.50 -6.67 -22.13
C GLN A 96 13.19 -5.36 -22.50
N GLN A 97 12.46 -4.24 -22.54
CA GLN A 97 13.03 -2.93 -22.85
C GLN A 97 14.02 -2.47 -21.78
N ILE A 98 13.70 -2.68 -20.50
CA ILE A 98 14.60 -2.38 -19.38
C ILE A 98 15.86 -3.24 -19.49
N ALA A 99 15.72 -4.55 -19.72
CA ALA A 99 16.87 -5.45 -19.87
C ALA A 99 17.77 -5.03 -21.03
N LEU A 100 17.19 -4.64 -22.17
CA LEU A 100 17.95 -4.13 -23.32
C LEU A 100 18.67 -2.82 -22.99
N GLN A 101 17.99 -1.88 -22.34
CA GLN A 101 18.59 -0.62 -21.93
C GLN A 101 19.79 -0.84 -21.00
N HIS A 102 19.66 -1.74 -20.02
CA HIS A 102 20.75 -2.09 -19.11
C HIS A 102 21.94 -2.70 -19.87
N TYR A 103 21.67 -3.61 -20.80
CA TYR A 103 22.71 -4.23 -21.63
C TYR A 103 23.47 -3.19 -22.47
N LEU A 104 22.75 -2.31 -23.16
CA LEU A 104 23.35 -1.26 -23.98
C LEU A 104 24.15 -0.26 -23.12
N SER A 105 23.63 0.13 -21.96
CA SER A 105 24.31 1.05 -21.04
C SER A 105 25.61 0.44 -20.51
N ALA A 106 25.62 -0.85 -20.16
CA ALA A 106 26.83 -1.55 -19.72
C ALA A 106 27.90 -1.63 -20.83
N GLN A 107 27.47 -1.81 -22.09
CA GLN A 107 28.38 -1.87 -23.23
C GLN A 107 28.95 -0.51 -23.60
N GLN A 108 28.16 0.56 -23.51
CA GLN A 108 28.59 1.95 -23.75
C GLN A 108 29.69 2.36 -22.76
N ILE A 109 29.52 2.05 -21.46
CA ILE A 109 30.53 2.34 -20.44
C ILE A 109 31.86 1.63 -20.75
N THR A 110 31.83 0.46 -21.38
CA THR A 110 33.07 -0.26 -21.76
C THR A 110 33.75 0.37 -22.99
N ALA A 111 32.99 0.99 -23.90
CA ALA A 111 33.50 1.57 -25.13
C ALA A 111 34.08 2.99 -24.97
N ASP A 112 33.62 3.76 -23.97
CA ASP A 112 34.04 5.15 -23.75
C ASP A 112 35.43 5.31 -23.09
N TYR A 113 36.04 4.23 -22.59
CA TYR A 113 37.43 4.31 -22.11
C TYR A 113 38.37 4.25 -23.32
N ALA A 114 38.90 5.40 -23.71
CA ALA A 114 39.96 5.53 -24.72
C ALA A 114 41.29 4.96 -24.20
N TYR A 115 41.37 3.63 -24.03
CA TYR A 115 42.59 2.93 -23.62
C TYR A 115 43.78 3.25 -24.54
N SER A 116 43.50 3.59 -25.81
CA SER A 116 44.49 4.09 -26.76
C SER A 116 45.15 5.38 -26.30
N THR A 117 44.39 6.34 -25.77
CA THR A 117 44.90 7.61 -25.25
C THR A 117 45.75 7.38 -24.00
N VAL A 118 45.30 6.53 -23.08
CA VAL A 118 46.08 6.17 -21.87
C VAL A 118 47.39 5.49 -22.25
N LEU A 119 47.36 4.59 -23.25
CA LEU A 119 48.57 3.93 -23.73
C LEU A 119 49.56 4.92 -24.38
N GLN A 120 49.05 5.89 -25.15
CA GLN A 120 49.89 6.95 -25.72
C GLN A 120 50.53 7.83 -24.64
N GLN A 121 49.81 8.14 -23.56
CA GLN A 121 50.31 8.89 -22.42
C GLN A 121 51.40 8.13 -21.65
N LEU A 122 51.21 6.81 -21.46
CA LEU A 122 52.22 5.94 -20.87
C LEU A 122 53.51 5.91 -21.71
N LEU A 123 53.38 5.84 -23.04
CA LEU A 123 54.52 5.88 -23.96
C LEU A 123 55.21 7.24 -24.01
N ALA A 124 54.47 8.34 -23.82
CA ALA A 124 55.06 9.69 -23.76
C ALA A 124 55.89 9.93 -22.49
N THR A 125 55.69 9.11 -21.46
CA THR A 125 56.40 9.18 -20.17
C THR A 125 57.48 8.10 -20.09
N ASP A 126 58.20 7.91 -21.19
CA ASP A 126 59.29 6.95 -21.26
C ASP A 126 60.48 7.48 -20.45
N ILE A 127 60.84 6.75 -19.39
CA ILE A 127 62.05 7.01 -18.59
C ILE A 127 62.95 5.80 -18.78
N ASN A 128 64.19 6.02 -19.23
CA ASN A 128 65.16 4.99 -19.58
C ASN A 128 65.47 3.94 -18.48
N SER A 129 64.99 4.15 -17.26
CA SER A 129 65.23 3.32 -16.08
C SER A 129 64.01 2.49 -15.63
N VAL A 130 62.84 2.64 -16.26
CA VAL A 130 61.58 1.99 -15.87
C VAL A 130 60.91 1.34 -17.09
N TRP A 131 60.67 0.03 -17.01
CA TRP A 131 60.00 -0.73 -18.07
C TRP A 131 58.71 -1.33 -17.55
N LEU A 132 57.59 -1.03 -18.20
CA LEU A 132 56.30 -1.64 -17.89
C LEU A 132 56.19 -3.02 -18.56
N THR A 133 55.91 -4.06 -17.77
CA THR A 133 55.77 -5.45 -18.26
C THR A 133 54.32 -5.93 -18.25
N HIS A 134 53.50 -5.38 -17.35
CA HIS A 134 52.08 -5.70 -17.27
C HIS A 134 51.29 -4.51 -16.75
N PHE A 135 50.11 -4.28 -17.32
CA PHE A 135 49.18 -3.28 -16.85
C PHE A 135 47.74 -3.79 -16.95
N LYS A 136 46.91 -3.36 -16.01
CA LYS A 136 45.48 -3.61 -16.01
C LYS A 136 44.75 -2.34 -15.62
N LEU A 137 44.01 -1.79 -16.57
CA LEU A 137 43.28 -0.54 -16.42
C LEU A 137 41.79 -0.87 -16.23
N ARG A 138 41.19 -0.41 -15.12
CA ARG A 138 39.75 -0.51 -14.87
C ARG A 138 39.21 0.81 -14.31
N PRO A 139 37.92 1.10 -14.50
CA PRO A 139 37.27 2.21 -13.83
C PRO A 139 37.44 2.08 -12.31
N GLY A 140 38.08 3.07 -11.69
CA GLY A 140 38.31 3.13 -10.25
C GLY A 140 39.43 2.24 -9.69
N SER A 141 40.08 1.40 -10.51
CA SER A 141 41.29 0.66 -10.08
C SER A 141 42.25 0.39 -11.24
N SER A 142 43.53 0.72 -11.04
CA SER A 142 44.58 0.47 -12.02
C SER A 142 45.74 -0.29 -11.39
N GLU A 143 46.28 -1.27 -12.11
CA GLU A 143 47.41 -2.08 -11.67
C GLU A 143 48.54 -1.93 -12.70
N LEU A 144 49.74 -1.56 -12.23
CA LEU A 144 50.94 -1.41 -13.06
C LEU A 144 52.06 -2.27 -12.48
N LYS A 145 52.71 -3.06 -13.34
CA LYS A 145 53.86 -3.90 -12.98
C LYS A 145 54.96 -3.72 -14.00
N GLY A 146 56.19 -3.71 -13.51
CA GLY A 146 57.34 -3.52 -14.36
C GLY A 146 58.65 -3.82 -13.68
N LEU A 147 59.73 -3.52 -14.38
CA LEU A 147 61.10 -3.66 -13.92
C LEU A 147 61.76 -2.29 -13.90
N THR A 148 62.72 -2.09 -13.01
CA THR A 148 63.54 -0.89 -12.96
C THR A 148 64.97 -1.21 -12.54
N ILE A 149 65.94 -0.49 -13.11
CA ILE A 149 67.35 -0.52 -12.69
C ILE A 149 67.68 0.59 -11.68
N ALA A 150 66.78 1.56 -11.51
CA ALA A 150 66.94 2.69 -10.60
C ALA A 150 65.69 2.82 -9.70
N PRO A 151 65.57 2.02 -8.63
CA PRO A 151 64.38 2.02 -7.77
C PRO A 151 64.02 3.38 -7.18
N ALA A 152 65.02 4.25 -7.00
CA ALA A 152 64.84 5.62 -6.50
C ALA A 152 64.06 6.54 -7.47
N GLU A 153 63.99 6.19 -8.76
CA GLU A 153 63.30 6.99 -9.78
C GLU A 153 61.82 6.59 -9.95
N VAL A 154 61.41 5.44 -9.42
CA VAL A 154 60.02 4.94 -9.51
C VAL A 154 59.00 5.93 -8.93
N PRO A 155 59.20 6.56 -7.75
CA PRO A 155 58.26 7.55 -7.24
C PRO A 155 58.14 8.80 -8.13
N GLY A 156 59.24 9.23 -8.76
CA GLY A 156 59.25 10.38 -9.66
C GLY A 156 58.50 10.09 -10.97
N TRP A 157 58.70 8.91 -11.54
CA TRP A 157 57.90 8.39 -12.66
C TRP A 157 56.42 8.29 -12.30
N LEU A 158 56.10 7.86 -11.09
CA LEU A 158 54.72 7.75 -10.64
C LEU A 158 54.03 9.12 -10.56
N GLU A 159 54.74 10.14 -10.09
CA GLU A 159 54.20 11.50 -10.01
C GLU A 159 53.97 12.12 -11.40
N SER A 160 54.81 11.80 -12.39
CA SER A 160 54.56 12.26 -13.76
C SER A 160 53.28 11.64 -14.35
N LEU A 161 52.96 10.37 -14.03
CA LEU A 161 51.72 9.73 -14.46
C LEU A 161 50.45 10.40 -13.90
N ARG A 162 50.53 11.01 -12.70
CA ARG A 162 49.37 11.70 -12.08
C ARG A 162 48.89 12.92 -12.86
N HIS A 163 49.71 13.45 -13.76
CA HIS A 163 49.34 14.60 -14.58
C HIS A 163 48.34 14.22 -15.69
N PHE A 164 48.22 12.93 -16.03
CA PHE A 164 47.27 12.48 -17.04
C PHE A 164 45.86 12.34 -16.48
N ASP A 165 44.88 12.81 -17.25
CA ASP A 165 43.46 12.83 -16.88
C ASP A 165 42.93 11.46 -16.39
N TYR A 166 43.45 10.36 -16.94
CA TYR A 166 43.04 9.02 -16.54
C TYR A 166 43.43 8.65 -15.09
N PHE A 167 44.59 9.12 -14.62
CA PHE A 167 45.10 8.84 -13.27
C PHE A 167 44.75 9.94 -12.27
N GLN A 168 44.17 11.06 -12.71
CA GLN A 168 43.67 12.10 -11.80
C GLN A 168 42.54 11.54 -10.92
N GLY A 169 42.64 11.80 -9.61
CA GLY A 169 41.69 11.27 -8.62
C GLY A 169 41.95 9.82 -8.18
N GLN A 170 42.85 9.08 -8.83
CA GLN A 170 43.34 7.79 -8.33
C GLN A 170 44.46 8.03 -7.31
N ARG A 171 44.43 7.32 -6.18
CA ARG A 171 45.48 7.28 -5.18
C ARG A 171 46.20 5.94 -5.28
N PHE A 172 47.53 5.98 -5.34
CA PHE A 172 48.34 4.79 -5.27
C PHE A 172 48.39 4.29 -3.82
N ASN A 173 47.70 3.18 -3.57
CA ASN A 173 47.51 2.64 -2.22
C ASN A 173 48.67 1.71 -1.83
N GLU A 174 49.19 0.95 -2.79
CA GLU A 174 50.23 -0.04 -2.55
C GLU A 174 51.35 0.01 -3.60
N LEU A 175 52.61 0.10 -3.14
CA LEU A 175 53.81 -0.10 -3.94
C LEU A 175 54.63 -1.24 -3.32
N ARG A 176 54.84 -2.32 -4.08
CA ARG A 176 55.69 -3.45 -3.73
C ARG A 176 56.92 -3.47 -4.63
N LEU A 177 58.10 -3.58 -4.01
CA LEU A 177 59.38 -3.72 -4.69
C LEU A 177 60.00 -5.07 -4.34
N SER A 178 60.34 -5.85 -5.35
CA SER A 178 60.93 -7.19 -5.22
C SER A 178 62.22 -7.27 -6.02
N GLN A 179 63.33 -7.64 -5.39
CA GLN A 179 64.60 -7.85 -6.10
C GLN A 179 64.57 -9.17 -6.87
N LEU A 180 65.02 -9.16 -8.12
CA LEU A 180 65.20 -10.39 -8.89
C LEU A 180 66.63 -10.92 -8.70
N PRO A 181 66.82 -12.18 -8.26
CA PRO A 181 68.15 -12.74 -8.01
C PRO A 181 69.05 -12.83 -9.25
N GLU A 182 68.47 -12.91 -10.46
CA GLU A 182 69.21 -13.15 -11.71
C GLU A 182 69.52 -11.87 -12.51
N GLN A 183 68.98 -10.70 -12.14
CA GLN A 183 69.16 -9.45 -12.88
C GLN A 183 69.40 -8.29 -11.90
N GLN A 184 70.21 -7.29 -12.26
CA GLN A 184 70.36 -6.04 -11.49
C GLN A 184 69.09 -5.14 -11.57
N ALA A 185 67.92 -5.76 -11.69
CA ALA A 185 66.63 -5.11 -11.86
C ALA A 185 65.72 -5.44 -10.66
N VAL A 186 64.93 -4.46 -10.26
CA VAL A 186 63.90 -4.59 -9.23
C VAL A 186 62.55 -4.60 -9.93
N GLN A 187 61.72 -5.59 -9.59
CA GLN A 187 60.32 -5.59 -10.01
C GLN A 187 59.51 -4.66 -9.10
N PHE A 188 58.74 -3.78 -9.71
CA PHE A 188 57.75 -2.99 -9.01
C PHE A 188 56.34 -3.50 -9.35
N HIS A 189 55.46 -3.45 -8.35
CA HIS A 189 54.04 -3.69 -8.48
C HIS A 189 53.29 -2.59 -7.75
N LEU A 190 52.40 -1.93 -8.48
CA LEU A 190 51.68 -0.75 -8.04
C LEU A 190 50.18 -0.97 -8.24
N ILE A 191 49.40 -0.65 -7.21
CA ILE A 191 47.93 -0.65 -7.26
C ILE A 191 47.42 0.77 -6.95
N ALA A 192 46.66 1.32 -7.89
CA ALA A 192 45.94 2.57 -7.77
C ALA A 192 44.45 2.28 -7.58
N GLU A 193 43.82 2.97 -6.63
CA GLU A 193 42.39 2.91 -6.39
C GLU A 193 41.82 4.32 -6.39
N GLN A 194 40.55 4.48 -6.71
CA GLN A 194 39.89 5.78 -6.66
C GLN A 194 39.95 6.33 -5.23
N GLY A 195 40.47 7.55 -5.07
CA GLY A 195 40.45 8.23 -3.78
C GLY A 195 39.03 8.69 -3.43
N ASP A 196 38.67 8.56 -2.16
CA ASP A 196 37.47 9.17 -1.57
C ASP A 196 37.43 10.69 -1.76
#